data_AF-A0A1Y6K9X6-F1
#
_entry.id   AF-A0A1Y6K9X6-F1
#
_cell.length_a   1.000
_cell.length_b   1.000
_cell.length_c   1.000
_cell.angle_alpha   90.00
_cell.angle_beta   90.00
_cell.angle_gamma   90.00
#
_symmetry.space_group_name_H-M   'P 1'
#
loop_
_entity.id
_entity.type
_entity.pdbx_description
1 polymer ?
#
loop_
_entity_poly.entity_id
_entity_poly.type
_entity_poly.pdbx_seq_one_letter_code
_entity_poly.pdbx_strand_id
1 'polypeptide(L)' 'MKPGRKRKLVDEICGKWQVSIRRACEALEFDRSTYHYRSRRSDQAALLE' A
#
# COMPACT_ATOMS: atom_id res chain seq x y z
N MET A 1 12.05 0.64 -1.39
CA MET A 1 10.99 0.52 -2.43
C MET A 1 9.83 1.46 -2.11
N LYS A 2 9.28 2.19 -3.09
CA LYS A 2 8.14 3.11 -2.87
C LYS A 2 6.90 2.33 -2.36
N PRO A 3 6.08 2.91 -1.45
CA PRO A 3 4.89 2.25 -0.90
C PRO A 3 3.92 1.75 -1.97
N GLY A 4 3.76 2.51 -3.07
CA GLY A 4 2.91 2.09 -4.19
C GLY A 4 3.39 0.80 -4.87
N ARG A 5 4.71 0.59 -4.97
CA ARG A 5 5.27 -0.64 -5.58
C ARG A 5 5.16 -1.84 -4.63
N LYS A 6 5.27 -1.61 -3.31
CA LYS A 6 4.99 -2.64 -2.29
C LYS A 6 3.55 -3.13 -2.37
N ARG A 7 2.57 -2.22 -2.47
CA ARG A 7 1.16 -2.58 -2.66
C ARG A 7 0.94 -3.47 -3.87
N LYS A 8 1.48 -3.08 -5.03
CA LYS A 8 1.30 -3.84 -6.27
C LYS A 8 1.78 -5.29 -6.16
N LEU A 9 2.90 -5.54 -5.48
CA LEU A 9 3.39 -6.90 -5.24
C LEU A 9 2.48 -7.69 -4.29
N VAL A 10 1.97 -7.05 -3.25
CA VAL A 10 0.99 -7.67 -2.34
C VAL A 10 -0.28 -8.03 -3.11
N ASP A 11 -0.80 -7.13 -3.96
CA ASP A 11 -1.98 -7.38 -4.79
C ASP A 11 -1.78 -8.55 -5.75
N GLU A 12 -0.60 -8.64 -6.36
CA GLU A 12 -0.23 -9.76 -7.25
C GLU A 12 -0.20 -11.10 -6.51
N ILE A 13 0.38 -11.14 -5.30
CA ILE A 13 0.41 -12.36 -4.49
C ILE A 13 -1.00 -12.75 -4.01
N CYS A 14 -1.79 -11.78 -3.56
CA CYS A 14 -3.19 -12.01 -3.20
C CYS A 14 -3.97 -12.62 -4.37
N GLY A 15 -3.83 -12.08 -5.58
CA GLY A 15 -4.53 -12.57 -6.77
C GLY A 15 -4.04 -13.95 -7.23
N LYS A 16 -2.72 -14.17 -7.26
CA LYS A 16 -2.12 -15.42 -7.75
C LYS A 16 -2.36 -16.60 -6.82
N TRP A 17 -2.33 -16.36 -5.51
CA TRP A 17 -2.37 -17.43 -4.51
C TRP A 17 -3.66 -17.43 -3.68
N GLN A 18 -4.59 -16.50 -3.96
CA GLN A 18 -5.86 -16.35 -3.24
C GLN A 18 -5.67 -16.21 -1.72
N VAL A 19 -4.56 -15.59 -1.31
CA VAL A 19 -4.25 -15.33 0.10
C VAL A 19 -4.72 -13.95 0.52
N SER A 20 -4.92 -13.75 1.82
CA SER A 20 -5.24 -12.44 2.37
C SER A 20 -4.04 -11.50 2.34
N ILE A 21 -4.30 -10.19 2.34
CA ILE A 21 -3.27 -9.14 2.44
C ILE A 21 -2.34 -9.38 3.63
N ARG A 22 -2.86 -9.84 4.77
CA ARG A 22 -2.05 -10.17 5.95
C ARG A 22 -0.99 -11.22 5.60
N ARG A 23 -1.41 -12.35 5.02
CA ARG A 23 -0.50 -13.44 4.62
C ARG A 23 0.48 -13.01 3.53
N ALA A 24 0.02 -12.24 2.55
CA ALA A 24 0.88 -11.71 1.50
C ALA A 24 1.95 -10.77 2.05
N CYS A 25 1.59 -9.88 2.99
CA CYS A 25 2.55 -9.00 3.65
C CYS A 25 3.56 -9.77 4.52
N GLU A 26 3.12 -10.80 5.25
CA GLU A 26 4.02 -11.66 6.04
C GLU A 26 5.01 -12.40 5.13
N ALA A 27 4.54 -12.98 4.02
CA ALA A 27 5.40 -13.69 3.07
C ALA A 27 6.42 -12.79 2.34
N LEU A 28 6.10 -11.49 2.20
CA LEU A 28 6.98 -10.48 1.59
C LEU A 28 7.81 -9.70 2.62
N GLU A 29 7.68 -10.01 3.91
CA GLU A 29 8.29 -9.26 5.01
C GLU A 29 8.00 -7.75 4.95
N PHE A 30 6.80 -7.41 4.50
CA PHE A 30 6.34 -6.03 4.43
C PHE A 30 5.53 -5.66 5.65
N ASP A 31 5.84 -4.48 6.20
CA ASP A 31 4.98 -3.88 7.20
C ASP A 31 3.57 -3.61 6.62
N ARG A 32 2.55 -4.11 7.34
CA ARG A 32 1.15 -4.02 6.92
C ARG A 32 0.65 -2.59 6.84
N SER A 33 1.17 -1.68 7.69
CA SER A 33 0.78 -0.27 7.65
C SER A 33 1.17 0.37 6.32
N THR A 34 2.26 -0.09 5.69
CA THR A 34 2.68 0.38 4.37
C THR A 34 1.66 0.09 3.27
N TYR A 35 0.94 -1.03 3.35
CA TYR A 35 -0.12 -1.37 2.40
C TYR A 35 -1.29 -0.39 2.51
N HIS A 36 -1.74 -0.12 3.74
CA HIS A 36 -2.85 0.79 4.02
C HIS A 36 -2.49 2.27 3.88
N TYR A 37 -1.20 2.62 3.98
CA TYR A 37 -0.74 4.00 3.95
C TYR A 37 -1.05 4.69 2.62
N ARG A 38 -1.95 5.67 2.63
CA ARG A 38 -2.19 6.55 1.49
C ARG A 38 -1.51 7.89 1.78
N SER A 39 -0.60 8.29 0.88
CA SER A 39 0.02 9.61 0.95
C SER A 39 -1.09 10.65 0.90
N ARG A 40 -1.22 11.44 1.95
CA ARG A 40 -2.06 12.64 1.93
C ARG A 40 -1.29 13.65 1.09
N ARG A 41 -1.71 13.86 -0.16
CA ARG A 41 -1.37 15.11 -0.84
C ARG A 41 -2.13 16.16 -0.05
N SER A 42 -1.43 17.11 0.58
CA SER A 42 -2.08 18.38 0.90
C SER A 42 -2.40 18.98 -0.45
N ASP A 43 -3.58 18.70 -0.99
CA ASP A 43 -4.20 19.60 -1.95
C ASP A 43 -4.11 20.97 -1.30
N GLN A 44 -3.35 21.85 -1.95
CA GLN A 44 -3.06 23.20 -1.50
C GLN A 44 -4.35 23.76 -0.95
N ALA A 45 -4.37 24.05 0.36
CA ALA A 45 -5.44 24.86 0.92
C ALA A 45 -5.52 26.07 0.00
N ALA A 46 -6.62 26.21 -0.74
CA ALA A 46 -6.85 27.39 -1.54
C ALA A 46 -6.74 28.54 -0.54
N LEU A 47 -5.63 29.28 -0.61
CA LEU A 47 -5.49 30.58 0.02
C LEU A 47 -6.57 31.42 -0.67
N LEU A 48 -7.75 31.41 -0.08
CA LEU A 48 -8.81 32.38 -0.34
C LEU A 48 -8.26 33.70 0.22
N GLU A 49 -7.69 34.50 -0.68
CA GLU A 49 -7.64 35.96 -0.51
C GLU A 49 -8.95 36.57 -1.03
#